data_AF-A0A6G5RKA8-F1
#
_entry.id   AF-A0A6G5RKA8-F1
#
_cell.length_a   1.000
_cell.length_b   1.000
_cell.length_c   1.000
_cell.angle_alpha   90.00
_cell.angle_beta   90.00
_cell.angle_gamma   90.00
#
_symmetry.space_group_name_H-M   'P 1'
#
loop_
_entity.id
_entity.type
_entity.pdbx_description
1 polymer ?
#
loop_
_entity_poly.entity_id
_entity_poly.type
_entity_poly.pdbx_seq_one_letter_code
_entity_poly.pdbx_strand_id
1 'polypeptide(L)'
;MAHVERAHLVELALRNATPTDTDTEALRHVQHCDRCRAELRVLARLVTAARTAEAVDLPAPPPEHVWRRITRQVSRETGTPPPPNHPRHTPGSDS
;
A
#
# COMPACT_ATOMS: atom_id res chain seq x y z
N MET A 1 -28.92 -5.64 12.97
CA MET A 1 -28.39 -4.28 12.68
C MET A 1 -27.14 -4.43 11.85
N ALA A 2 -26.98 -3.61 10.81
CA ALA A 2 -25.79 -3.65 9.95
C ALA A 2 -24.56 -3.09 10.69
N HIS A 3 -23.39 -3.65 10.39
CA HIS A 3 -22.10 -3.15 10.88
C HIS A 3 -21.58 -2.02 9.98
N VAL A 4 -20.67 -1.19 10.50
CA VAL A 4 -19.93 -0.22 9.69
C VAL A 4 -19.11 -0.97 8.63
N GLU A 5 -19.16 -0.48 7.40
CA GLU A 5 -18.34 -1.00 6.30
C GLU A 5 -16.85 -1.00 6.64
N ARG A 6 -16.14 -2.07 6.28
CA ARG A 6 -14.73 -2.24 6.65
C ARG A 6 -13.85 -1.12 6.07
N ALA A 7 -14.12 -0.71 4.83
CA ALA A 7 -13.42 0.40 4.21
C ALA A 7 -13.57 1.69 5.02
N HIS A 8 -14.77 1.95 5.55
CA HIS A 8 -15.03 3.13 6.37
C HIS A 8 -14.32 3.05 7.73
N LEU A 9 -14.25 1.87 8.35
CA LEU A 9 -13.44 1.67 9.57
C LEU A 9 -11.93 1.92 9.34
N VAL A 10 -11.41 1.61 8.15
CA VAL A 10 -10.02 1.92 7.77
C VAL A 10 -9.81 3.43 7.66
N GLU A 11 -10.72 4.16 7.01
CA GLU A 11 -10.64 5.62 6.92
C GLU A 11 -10.67 6.28 8.32
N LEU A 12 -11.56 5.81 9.20
CA LEU A 12 -11.61 6.25 10.60
C LEU A 12 -10.29 5.97 11.36
N ALA A 13 -9.65 4.83 11.11
CA ALA A 13 -8.36 4.49 11.72
C ALA A 13 -7.21 5.36 11.19
N LEU A 14 -7.24 5.70 9.90
CA LEU A 14 -6.24 6.55 9.26
C LEU A 14 -6.33 8.01 9.72
N ARG A 15 -7.51 8.54 10.03
CA ARG A 15 -7.70 9.96 10.42
C ARG A 15 -7.10 10.95 9.42
N ASN A 16 -7.13 10.62 8.13
CA ASN A 16 -6.49 11.42 7.08
C ASN A 16 -7.38 12.55 6.55
N ALA A 17 -8.64 12.63 6.97
CA ALA A 17 -9.62 13.61 6.48
C ALA A 17 -10.30 14.38 7.63
N THR A 18 -10.87 15.54 7.30
CA THR A 18 -11.75 16.29 8.18
C THR A 18 -12.96 15.42 8.56
N PRO A 19 -13.31 15.30 9.86
CA PRO A 19 -14.44 14.47 10.28
C PRO A 19 -15.74 14.89 9.60
N THR A 20 -16.47 13.90 9.09
CA THR A 20 -17.81 14.07 8.50
C THR A 20 -18.91 13.69 9.49
N ASP A 21 -20.16 14.04 9.18
CA ASP A 21 -21.32 13.60 9.97
C ASP A 21 -21.44 12.07 9.97
N THR A 22 -21.12 11.43 8.84
CA THR A 22 -21.09 9.97 8.68
C THR A 22 -20.03 9.34 9.59
N ASP A 23 -18.87 9.97 9.76
CA ASP A 23 -17.85 9.51 10.71
C ASP A 23 -18.35 9.59 12.15
N THR A 24 -19.05 10.67 12.49
CA THR A 24 -19.63 10.86 13.83
C THR A 24 -20.69 9.79 14.13
N GLU A 25 -21.53 9.46 13.16
CA GLU A 25 -22.50 8.38 13.27
C GLU A 25 -21.84 7.01 13.41
N ALA A 26 -20.84 6.73 12.57
CA ALA A 26 -20.08 5.47 12.63
C ALA A 26 -19.36 5.31 13.99
N LEU A 27 -18.76 6.37 14.52
CA LEU A 27 -18.15 6.36 15.84
C LEU A 27 -19.18 6.13 16.96
N ARG A 28 -20.38 6.72 16.85
CA ARG A 28 -21.49 6.45 17.77
C ARG A 28 -21.91 4.97 17.73
N HIS A 29 -21.95 4.36 16.55
CA HIS A 29 -22.19 2.92 16.42
C HIS A 29 -21.08 2.10 17.07
N VAL A 30 -19.81 2.44 16.83
CA VAL A 30 -18.64 1.74 17.41
C VAL A 30 -18.65 1.77 18.95
N GLN A 31 -19.19 2.82 19.56
CA GLN A 31 -19.37 2.88 21.01
C GLN A 31 -20.32 1.80 21.55
N HIS A 32 -21.28 1.33 20.74
CA HIS A 32 -22.31 0.38 21.15
C HIS A 32 -22.14 -1.03 20.53
N CYS A 33 -21.24 -1.20 19.56
CA CYS A 33 -20.99 -2.48 18.88
C CYS A 33 -19.59 -3.03 19.17
N ASP A 34 -19.52 -4.14 19.93
CA ASP A 34 -18.24 -4.76 20.30
C ASP A 34 -17.41 -5.23 19.10
N ARG A 35 -18.06 -5.74 18.05
CA ARG A 35 -17.39 -6.19 16.82
C ARG A 35 -16.71 -5.04 16.11
N CYS A 36 -17.44 -3.97 15.82
CA CYS A 36 -16.87 -2.79 15.14
C CYS A 36 -15.80 -2.12 16.00
N ARG A 37 -15.96 -2.14 17.33
CA ARG A 37 -14.94 -1.64 18.27
C ARG A 37 -13.67 -2.48 18.24
N ALA A 38 -13.78 -3.80 18.22
CA ALA A 38 -12.63 -4.69 18.13
C ALA A 38 -11.89 -4.49 16.80
N GLU A 39 -12.62 -4.40 15.69
CA GLU A 39 -12.05 -4.20 14.35
C GLU A 39 -11.34 -2.85 14.24
N LEU A 40 -11.97 -1.75 14.69
CA LEU A 40 -11.34 -0.44 14.69
C LEU A 40 -10.07 -0.39 15.55
N ARG A 41 -10.05 -1.08 16.70
CA ARG A 41 -8.84 -1.18 17.55
C ARG A 41 -7.69 -1.90 16.84
N VAL A 42 -7.97 -2.98 16.10
CA VAL A 42 -6.95 -3.70 15.33
C VAL A 42 -6.39 -2.78 14.24
N LEU A 43 -7.27 -2.11 13.49
CA LEU A 43 -6.86 -1.18 12.44
C LEU A 43 -6.04 -0.01 12.99
N ALA A 44 -6.45 0.59 14.11
CA ALA A 44 -5.72 1.67 14.75
C ALA A 44 -4.31 1.23 15.21
N ARG A 45 -4.16 0.00 15.71
CA ARG A 45 -2.84 -0.56 16.07
C ARG A 45 -1.96 -0.74 14.85
N LEU A 46 -2.51 -1.25 13.74
CA LEU A 46 -1.78 -1.39 12.48
C LEU A 46 -1.30 -0.04 11.95
N VAL A 47 -2.19 0.96 11.92
CA VAL A 47 -1.85 2.32 11.49
C VAL A 47 -0.78 2.94 12.38
N THR A 48 -0.88 2.73 13.70
CA THR A 48 0.14 3.20 14.65
C THR A 48 1.49 2.56 14.35
N ALA A 49 1.54 1.22 14.24
CA ALA A 49 2.77 0.49 13.94
C ALA A 49 3.40 0.94 12.62
N ALA A 50 2.59 1.14 11.56
CA ALA A 50 3.07 1.62 10.27
C ALA A 50 3.64 3.05 10.34
N ARG A 51 3.04 3.93 11.15
CA ARG A 51 3.51 5.31 11.33
C ARG A 51 4.76 5.43 12.19
N THR A 52 4.96 4.50 13.11
CA THR A 52 6.13 4.46 13.99
C THR A 52 7.25 3.58 13.44
N ALA A 53 7.05 2.92 12.30
CA ALA A 53 8.05 2.05 11.70
C ALA A 53 9.27 2.86 11.27
N GLU A 54 10.44 2.39 11.66
CA GLU A 54 11.72 2.95 11.26
C GLU A 54 12.33 2.12 10.13
N ALA A 55 13.37 2.65 9.48
CA ALA A 55 14.06 1.94 8.41
C ALA A 55 14.63 0.58 8.85
N VAL A 56 14.95 0.43 10.15
CA VAL A 56 15.43 -0.82 10.74
C VAL A 56 14.34 -1.89 10.86
N ASP A 57 13.07 -1.48 10.93
CA ASP A 57 11.92 -2.40 10.98
C ASP A 57 11.57 -2.96 9.60
N LEU A 58 12.09 -2.34 8.53
CA LEU A 58 11.84 -2.77 7.16
C LEU A 58 12.72 -3.97 6.81
N PRO A 59 12.17 -4.97 6.08
CA PRO A 59 13.00 -6.03 5.53
C PRO A 59 14.04 -5.42 4.59
N ALA A 60 15.25 -5.99 4.59
CA ALA A 60 16.28 -5.59 3.64
C ALA A 60 15.75 -5.73 2.20
N PRO A 61 15.99 -4.73 1.32
CA PRO A 61 15.53 -4.79 -0.04
C PRO A 61 16.11 -6.04 -0.72
N PRO A 62 15.30 -6.78 -1.50
CA PRO A 62 15.81 -7.96 -2.17
C PRO A 62 16.86 -7.55 -3.21
N PRO A 63 17.87 -8.40 -3.48
CA PRO A 63 18.92 -8.09 -4.44
C PRO A 63 18.37 -7.77 -5.84
N GLU A 64 19.04 -6.87 -6.56
CA GLU A 64 18.66 -6.43 -7.92
C GLU A 64 18.37 -7.57 -8.92
N HIS A 65 19.09 -8.69 -8.81
CA HIS A 65 18.88 -9.82 -9.70
C HIS A 65 17.52 -10.51 -9.50
N VAL A 66 16.95 -10.45 -8.29
CA VAL A 66 15.61 -10.96 -7.96
C VAL A 66 14.57 -10.12 -8.68
N TRP A 67 14.67 -8.79 -8.58
CA TRP A 67 13.79 -7.88 -9.30
C TRP A 67 13.86 -8.07 -10.81
N ARG A 68 15.06 -8.11 -11.40
CA ARG A 68 15.22 -8.39 -12.85
C ARG A 68 14.57 -9.70 -13.27
N ARG A 69 14.59 -10.73 -12.43
CA ARG A 69 13.93 -12.02 -12.73
C ARG A 69 12.42 -11.87 -12.69
N ILE A 70 11.86 -11.23 -11.66
CA ILE A 70 10.42 -10.97 -11.54
C ILE A 70 9.91 -10.15 -12.72
N THR A 71 10.57 -9.04 -13.04
CA THR A 71 10.20 -8.18 -14.18
C THR A 71 10.17 -8.97 -15.48
N ARG A 72 11.21 -9.77 -15.78
CA ARG A 72 11.22 -10.62 -16.99
C ARG A 72 10.09 -11.65 -17.00
N GLN A 73 9.76 -12.23 -15.85
CA GLN A 73 8.69 -13.21 -15.77
C GLN A 73 7.32 -12.55 -16.01
N VAL A 74 7.03 -11.45 -15.32
CA VAL A 74 5.78 -10.70 -15.50
C VAL A 74 5.64 -10.24 -16.95
N SER A 75 6.69 -9.67 -17.57
CA SER A 75 6.64 -9.26 -18.98
C SER A 75 6.35 -10.41 -19.95
N ARG A 76 6.85 -11.62 -19.65
CA ARG A 76 6.54 -12.82 -20.45
C ARG A 76 5.07 -13.23 -20.30
N GLU A 77 4.53 -13.15 -19.09
CA GLU A 77 3.14 -13.50 -18.78
C GLU A 77 2.15 -12.48 -19.35
N THR A 78 2.49 -11.18 -19.32
CA THR A 78 1.64 -10.10 -19.85
C THR A 78 1.80 -9.85 -21.35
N GLY A 79 2.70 -10.57 -22.03
CA GLY A 79 3.01 -10.39 -23.44
C GLY A 79 3.59 -9.00 -23.78
N THR A 80 4.05 -8.25 -22.77
CA THR A 80 4.62 -6.91 -22.97
C THR A 80 6.03 -7.06 -23.53
N PRO A 81 6.32 -6.56 -24.74
CA PRO A 81 7.67 -6.62 -25.29
C PRO A 81 8.64 -5.87 -24.36
N PRO A 82 9.85 -6.39 -24.11
CA PRO A 82 10.85 -5.63 -23.36
C PRO A 82 11.11 -4.29 -24.06
N PRO A 83 11.41 -3.21 -23.31
CA PRO A 83 11.75 -1.92 -23.91
C PRO A 83 12.94 -2.10 -24.86
N PRO A 84 12.97 -1.39 -26.01
CA PRO A 84 14.04 -1.54 -26.98
C PRO A 84 15.38 -1.21 -26.32
N ASN A 85 16.32 -2.15 -26.38
CA ASN A 85 17.73 -1.89 -26.10
C ASN A 85 18.21 -0.89 -27.15
N HIS A 86 18.17 0.40 -26.84
CA HIS A 86 18.83 1.39 -27.68
C HIS A 86 20.34 1.11 -27.64
N PRO A 87 20.98 0.81 -28.79
CA PRO A 87 22.43 0.74 -28.85
C PRO A 87 22.97 2.12 -28.43
N ARG A 88 23.96 2.13 -27.54
CA ARG A 88 24.72 3.34 -27.25
C ARG A 88 25.32 3.83 -28.57
N HIS A 89 24.87 4.99 -29.05
CA HIS A 89 25.52 5.69 -30.14
C HIS A 89 26.99 5.91 -29.76
N THR A 90 27.90 5.24 -30.44
CA THR A 90 29.32 5.61 -30.45
C THR A 90 29.51 6.65 -31.56
N PRO A 91 29.78 7.93 -31.23
CA PRO A 91 30.13 8.89 -32.25
C PRO A 91 31.62 8.71 -32.56
N GLY A 92 31.95 8.40 -33.81
CA GLY A 92 33.33 8.48 -34.27
C GLY A 92 33.65 7.56 -35.42
N SER A 93 33.57 8.08 -36.64
CA SER A 93 34.67 8.10 -37.63
C SER A 93 34.08 8.44 -39.00
N ASP A 94 34.35 9.65 -39.47
CA ASP A 94 34.67 9.86 -40.88
C ASP A 94 35.72 10.98 -40.93
N SER A 95 36.86 10.63 -41.51
CA SER A 95 37.99 11.48 -41.89
C SER A 95 37.97 11.66 -43.40
#